data_AF-A0A3D3XLX3-F1
#
_entry.id   AF-A0A3D3XLX3-F1
#
_cell.length_a   1.000
_cell.length_b   1.000
_cell.length_c   1.000
_cell.angle_alpha   90.00
_cell.angle_beta   90.00
_cell.angle_gamma   90.00
#
_symmetry.space_group_name_H-M   'P 1'
#
loop_
_entity.id
_entity.type
_entity.pdbx_description
1 polymer ?
#
loop_
_entity_poly.entity_id
_entity_poly.type
_entity_poly.pdbx_seq_one_letter_code
_entity_poly.pdbx_strand_id
1 'polypeptide(L)' 'MNQKWFRGIHGSQLVYNTCWEDPRMDRRWMKLDASSRVLMITSAGCNALDYLLDDPKKVVCVDLNYRQNAL' A
#
# COMPACT_ATOMS: atom_id res chain seq x y z
N MET A 1 -24.24 8.38 10.98
CA MET A 1 -23.13 7.70 11.67
C MET A 1 -22.22 8.75 12.30
N ASN A 2 -21.96 8.70 13.61
CA ASN A 2 -21.30 9.78 14.36
C ASN A 2 -19.79 9.82 14.01
N GLN A 3 -19.33 10.91 13.35
CA GLN A 3 -17.94 11.07 12.87
C GLN A 3 -16.88 10.86 13.96
N LYS A 4 -17.19 11.15 15.22
CA LYS A 4 -16.25 10.95 16.35
C LYS A 4 -15.95 9.47 16.57
N TRP A 5 -16.97 8.62 16.49
CA TRP A 5 -16.82 7.17 16.62
C TRP A 5 -16.06 6.56 15.44
N PHE A 6 -16.39 7.00 14.22
CA PHE A 6 -15.65 6.60 13.02
C PHE A 6 -14.15 6.92 13.13
N ARG A 7 -13.80 8.15 13.52
CA ARG A 7 -12.39 8.53 13.71
C ARG A 7 -11.70 7.74 14.83
N GLY A 8 -12.38 7.50 15.95
CA GLY A 8 -11.82 6.75 17.08
C GLY A 8 -11.43 5.32 16.71
N ILE A 9 -12.30 4.62 15.96
CA ILE A 9 -12.09 3.23 15.54
C ILE A 9 -11.05 3.17 14.40
N HIS A 10 -11.24 3.95 13.33
CA HIS A 10 -10.40 3.82 12.13
C HIS A 10 -9.00 4.44 12.27
N GLY A 11 -8.81 5.47 13.09
CA GLY A 11 -7.53 6.16 13.20
C GLY A 11 -6.48 5.43 14.06
N SER A 12 -6.89 4.44 14.86
CA SER A 12 -5.99 3.77 15.81
C SER A 12 -6.06 2.24 15.80
N GLN A 13 -7.12 1.64 15.24
CA GLN A 13 -7.36 0.20 15.35
C GLN A 13 -7.59 -0.52 14.01
N LEU A 14 -7.73 0.21 12.89
CA LEU A 14 -7.80 -0.42 11.59
C LEU A 14 -6.39 -0.59 11.03
N VAL A 15 -5.76 -1.72 11.37
CA VAL A 15 -4.49 -2.14 10.76
C VAL A 15 -4.84 -3.19 9.72
N TYR A 16 -4.77 -2.80 8.44
CA TYR A 16 -4.91 -3.73 7.32
C TYR A 16 -3.52 -4.27 6.97
N ASN A 17 -2.90 -5.01 7.90
CA ASN A 17 -1.54 -5.54 7.73
C ASN A 17 -1.50 -6.96 7.15
N THR A 18 -2.62 -7.68 7.16
CA THR A 18 -2.71 -9.05 6.66
C THR A 18 -3.60 -9.14 5.43
N CYS A 19 -3.32 -8.30 4.44
CA CYS A 19 -3.67 -8.57 3.05
C CYS A 19 -2.36 -8.68 2.28
N TRP A 20 -2.05 -9.91 1.88
CA TRP A 20 -0.83 -10.25 1.20
C TRP A 20 -1.18 -10.78 -0.19
N GLU A 21 -0.94 -9.95 -1.19
CA GLU A 21 -0.89 -10.36 -2.58
C GLU A 21 0.49 -11.02 -2.87
N ASP A 22 0.51 -12.06 -3.70
CA ASP A 22 1.77 -12.71 -4.08
C ASP A 22 2.49 -11.86 -5.14
N PRO A 23 3.65 -11.23 -4.83
CA PRO A 23 4.32 -10.35 -5.77
C PRO A 23 4.79 -11.05 -7.05
N ARG A 24 4.94 -12.39 -7.03
CA ARG A 24 5.26 -13.17 -8.23
C ARG A 24 4.09 -13.18 -9.21
N MET A 25 2.86 -13.15 -8.72
CA MET A 25 1.67 -13.01 -9.55
C MET A 25 1.63 -11.62 -10.16
N ASP A 26 1.88 -10.59 -9.35
CA ASP A 26 1.83 -9.20 -9.75
C ASP A 26 2.85 -8.88 -10.86
N ARG A 27 4.08 -9.39 -10.74
CA ARG A 27 5.09 -9.30 -11.81
C ARG A 27 4.65 -9.92 -13.13
N ARG A 28 3.96 -11.07 -13.09
CA ARG A 28 3.49 -11.75 -14.31
C ARG A 28 2.38 -10.97 -15.03
N TRP A 29 1.49 -10.36 -14.25
CA TRP A 29 0.31 -9.70 -14.79
C TRP A 29 0.55 -8.21 -15.11
N MET A 30 1.13 -7.47 -14.18
CA MET A 30 1.30 -6.02 -14.30
C MET A 30 2.49 -5.63 -15.17
N LYS A 31 3.53 -6.47 -15.25
CA LYS A 31 4.74 -6.25 -16.07
C LYS A 31 5.33 -4.86 -15.84
N LEU A 32 5.61 -4.55 -14.57
CA LEU A 32 6.21 -3.28 -14.19
C LEU A 32 7.54 -3.05 -14.91
N ASP A 33 7.79 -1.80 -15.27
CA ASP A 33 8.99 -1.33 -15.96
C ASP A 33 9.34 0.11 -15.55
N ALA A 34 10.47 0.63 -16.06
CA ALA A 34 10.94 1.99 -15.77
C ALA A 34 10.00 3.14 -16.20
N SER A 35 8.95 2.86 -16.99
CA SER A 35 7.91 3.84 -17.33
C SER A 35 6.72 3.82 -16.35
N SER A 36 6.60 2.74 -15.58
CA SER A 36 5.45 2.42 -14.75
C SER A 36 5.29 3.37 -13.55
N ARG A 37 4.04 3.72 -13.25
CA ARG A 37 3.66 4.54 -12.08
C ARG A 37 2.58 3.81 -11.30
N VAL A 38 2.93 3.33 -10.11
CA VAL A 38 2.06 2.49 -9.27
C VAL A 38 1.38 3.35 -8.21
N LEU A 39 0.07 3.15 -8.02
CA LEU A 39 -0.69 3.67 -6.89
C LEU A 39 -1.24 2.47 -6.12
N MET A 40 -0.97 2.40 -4.83
CA MET A 40 -1.42 1.28 -3.99
C MET A 40 -1.76 1.72 -2.57
N ILE A 41 -2.58 0.92 -1.91
CA ILE A 41 -2.78 1.03 -0.47
C ILE A 41 -1.49 0.59 0.21
N THR A 42 -1.00 1.37 1.17
CA THR A 42 0.31 1.13 1.77
C THR A 42 0.41 -0.26 2.36
N SER A 43 -0.62 -0.75 3.06
CA SER A 43 -0.70 -2.15 3.54
C SER A 43 0.59 -2.61 4.24
N ALA A 44 1.07 -1.78 5.18
CA ALA A 44 2.36 -1.92 5.89
C ALA A 44 3.65 -1.81 5.03
N GLY A 45 3.54 -1.66 3.70
CA GLY A 45 4.63 -1.25 2.81
C GLY A 45 5.41 -2.37 2.14
N CYS A 46 5.16 -3.64 2.48
CA CYS A 46 5.93 -4.77 1.95
C CYS A 46 5.88 -4.88 0.42
N ASN A 47 4.68 -4.83 -0.17
CA ASN A 47 4.51 -4.92 -1.62
C ASN A 47 5.03 -3.67 -2.34
N ALA A 48 4.95 -2.50 -1.71
CA ALA A 48 5.53 -1.28 -2.27
C ALA A 48 7.06 -1.39 -2.40
N LEU A 49 7.73 -1.91 -1.37
CA LEU A 49 9.16 -2.17 -1.40
C LEU A 49 9.53 -3.27 -2.40
N ASP A 50 8.70 -4.31 -2.53
CA ASP A 50 8.92 -5.39 -3.50
C ASP A 50 8.82 -4.88 -4.95
N TYR A 51 7.82 -4.03 -5.27
CA TYR A 51 7.67 -3.43 -6.59
C TYR A 51 8.77 -2.44 -6.95
N LEU A 52 9.41 -1.80 -5.97
CA LEU A 52 10.57 -0.93 -6.23
C LEU A 52 11.77 -1.71 -6.78
N LEU A 53 11.85 -3.03 -6.56
CA LEU A 53 12.90 -3.87 -7.15
C LEU A 53 12.78 -4.01 -8.67
N ASP A 54 11.59 -3.75 -9.23
CA ASP A 54 11.34 -3.76 -10.68
C ASP A 54 11.63 -2.39 -11.33
N ASP A 55 12.29 -1.47 -10.60
CA ASP A 55 12.70 -0.12 -11.01
C ASP A 55 11.60 0.73 -11.69
N PRO A 56 10.37 0.81 -11.13
CA PRO A 56 9.33 1.65 -11.70
C PRO A 56 9.65 3.14 -11.53
N LYS A 57 9.12 3.97 -12.43
CA LYS A 57 9.28 5.43 -12.36
C LYS A 57 8.83 6.02 -11.02
N LYS A 58 7.77 5.48 -10.44
CA LYS A 58 7.22 5.95 -9.16
C LYS A 58 6.29 4.91 -8.53
N VAL A 59 6.37 4.77 -7.21
CA VAL A 59 5.35 4.10 -6.38
C VAL A 59 4.76 5.13 -5.43
N VAL A 60 3.43 5.24 -5.40
CA VAL A 60 2.68 6.12 -4.50
C VAL A 60 1.85 5.25 -3.57
N CYS A 61 2.16 5.35 -2.28
CA CYS A 61 1.47 4.61 -1.23
C CYS A 61 0.47 5.54 -0.54
N VAL A 62 -0.78 5.08 -0.38
CA VAL A 62 -1.84 5.81 0.31
C VAL A 62 -2.43 4.97 1.42
N ASP A 63 -2.70 5.58 2.56
CA ASP A 63 -3.32 4.90 3.70
C ASP A 63 -4.10 5.91 4.55
N LEU A 64 -5.18 5.43 5.18
CA LEU A 64 -5.95 6.20 6.15
C LEU A 64 -5.21 6.28 7.49
N ASN A 65 -4.45 5.25 7.83
CA ASN A 65 -3.58 5.22 8.98
C ASN A 65 -2.23 5.83 8.61
N TYR A 66 -2.04 7.10 8.96
CA TYR A 66 -0.79 7.84 8.69
C TYR A 66 0.47 7.12 9.20
N ARG A 67 0.35 6.26 10.22
CA ARG A 67 1.48 5.49 10.76
C ARG A 67 2.01 4.46 9.76
N GLN A 68 1.18 3.98 8.83
CA GLN A 68 1.62 3.06 7.79
C GLN A 68 2.37 3.81 6.67
N ASN A 69 2.10 5.10 6.46
CA ASN A 69 2.80 5.95 5.48
C ASN A 69 4.07 6.60 6.03
N ALA A 70 4.48 6.26 7.24
CA ALA A 70 5.63 6.90 7.91
C ALA A 70 6.99 6.33 7.46
N LEU A 71 6.99 5.33 6.58
CA LEU A 71 8.19 4.75 5.96
C LEU A 71 8.81 5.69 4.92
#